data_AF-A0A1F6JLZ7-F1
#
_entry.id   AF-A0A1F6JLZ7-F1
#
_cell.length_a   1.000
_cell.length_b   1.000
_cell.length_c   1.000
_cell.angle_alpha   90.00
_cell.angle_beta   90.00
_cell.angle_gamma   90.00
#
_symmetry.space_group_name_H-M   'P 1'
#
loop_
_entity.id
_entity.type
_entity.pdbx_description
1 polymer ?
#
loop_
_entity_poly.entity_id
_entity_poly.type
_entity_poly.pdbx_seq_one_letter_code
_entity_poly.pdbx_strand_id
1 'polypeptide(L)'
;MKAVRQEHFSGCAVACVAFILKTNYRNALKSFDEGAERAKFRGFYCREIIQALERNGLKYFFKYVKRRKNHEYPTGTIIFIQKDSKHPAGHFLCNARSGWMDPWINFPKLSAKADFRKRLPGKPIYAILSI
;
A
#
# COMPACT_ATOMS: atom_id res chain seq x y z
N MET A 1 -4.09 -13.46 7.91
CA MET A 1 -4.62 -12.14 7.49
C MET A 1 -5.13 -12.25 6.07
N LYS A 2 -6.28 -11.65 5.76
CA LYS A 2 -6.89 -11.68 4.42
C LYS A 2 -6.36 -10.51 3.60
N ALA A 3 -6.06 -10.72 2.32
CA ALA A 3 -5.68 -9.64 1.43
C ALA A 3 -6.83 -8.62 1.29
N VAL A 4 -6.53 -7.33 1.27
CA VAL A 4 -7.54 -6.27 1.18
C VAL A 4 -7.53 -5.69 -0.23
N ARG A 5 -8.66 -5.82 -0.92
CA ARG A 5 -8.86 -5.26 -2.25
C ARG A 5 -9.06 -3.75 -2.17
N GLN A 6 -8.43 -3.00 -3.09
CA GLN A 6 -8.77 -1.60 -3.25
C GLN A 6 -10.17 -1.44 -3.89
N GLU A 7 -10.98 -0.52 -3.36
CA GLU A 7 -12.32 -0.24 -3.89
C GLU A 7 -12.34 0.94 -4.87
N HIS A 8 -11.35 1.85 -4.79
CA HIS A 8 -11.19 2.98 -5.71
C HIS A 8 -9.96 2.81 -6.61
N PHE A 9 -9.92 3.54 -7.73
CA PHE A 9 -8.85 3.46 -8.73
C PHE A 9 -7.45 3.76 -8.17
N SER A 10 -7.32 4.82 -7.35
CA SER A 10 -6.07 5.22 -6.70
C SER A 10 -6.04 4.83 -5.21
N GLY A 11 -6.73 3.73 -4.88
CA GLY A 11 -6.99 3.30 -3.50
C GLY A 11 -5.96 2.36 -2.87
N CYS A 12 -4.83 2.06 -3.53
CA CYS A 12 -3.87 1.05 -3.06
C CYS A 12 -3.30 1.35 -1.65
N ALA A 13 -3.03 2.62 -1.35
CA ALA A 13 -2.61 3.06 -0.01
C ALA A 13 -3.63 2.72 1.09
N VAL A 14 -4.92 2.96 0.83
CA VAL A 14 -6.01 2.67 1.78
C VAL A 14 -6.11 1.18 2.05
N ALA A 15 -5.95 0.35 1.02
CA ALA A 15 -5.95 -1.11 1.16
C ALA A 15 -4.75 -1.62 2.00
N CYS A 16 -3.56 -1.03 1.81
CA CYS A 16 -2.40 -1.34 2.64
C CYS A 16 -2.61 -0.95 4.11
N VAL A 17 -3.17 0.23 4.38
CA VAL A 17 -3.52 0.65 5.75
C VAL A 17 -4.58 -0.27 6.35
N ALA A 18 -5.64 -0.60 5.60
CA ALA A 18 -6.67 -1.53 6.04
C ALA A 18 -6.09 -2.90 6.42
N PHE A 19 -5.15 -3.41 5.62
CA PHE A 19 -4.46 -4.67 5.88
C PHE A 19 -3.66 -4.64 7.19
N ILE A 20 -2.88 -3.57 7.42
CA ILE A 20 -2.11 -3.38 8.67
C ILE A 20 -3.04 -3.28 9.88
N LEU A 21 -4.10 -2.48 9.78
CA LEU A 21 -5.09 -2.26 10.84
C LEU A 21 -6.03 -3.46 11.03
N LYS A 22 -5.89 -4.52 10.22
CA LYS A 22 -6.76 -5.71 10.23
C LYS A 22 -8.25 -5.35 10.13
N THR A 23 -8.56 -4.33 9.33
CA THR A 23 -9.91 -3.81 9.12
C THR A 23 -10.29 -3.87 7.64
N ASN A 24 -11.51 -3.46 7.30
CA ASN A 24 -11.95 -3.38 5.91
C ASN A 24 -11.52 -2.05 5.26
N TYR A 25 -11.55 -2.02 3.93
CA TYR A 25 -11.13 -0.87 3.13
C TYR A 25 -11.87 0.42 3.52
N ARG A 26 -13.20 0.34 3.69
CA ARG A 26 -14.05 1.50 4.00
C ARG A 26 -13.78 2.09 5.38
N ASN A 27 -13.44 1.26 6.36
CA ASN A 27 -13.06 1.73 7.70
C ASN A 27 -11.69 2.42 7.67
N ALA A 28 -10.71 1.85 6.98
CA ALA A 28 -9.40 2.49 6.82
C ALA A 28 -9.49 3.81 6.05
N LEU A 29 -10.39 3.92 5.07
CA LEU A 29 -10.62 5.14 4.28
C LEU A 29 -10.94 6.35 5.17
N LYS A 30 -11.66 6.14 6.28
CA LYS A 30 -12.03 7.20 7.24
C LYS A 30 -10.82 7.81 7.97
N SER A 31 -9.67 7.14 7.92
CA SER A 31 -8.43 7.64 8.53
C SER A 31 -7.71 8.67 7.64
N PHE A 32 -8.11 8.80 6.38
CA PHE A 32 -7.53 9.72 5.42
C PHE A 32 -8.39 10.97 5.24
N ASP A 33 -7.75 12.14 5.19
CA ASP A 33 -8.42 13.40 4.86
C ASP A 33 -8.89 13.38 3.40
N GLU A 34 -10.14 13.80 3.18
CA GLU A 34 -10.80 13.74 1.86
C GLU A 34 -10.68 12.34 1.22
N GLY A 35 -10.71 11.29 2.05
CA GLY A 35 -10.29 9.95 1.67
C GLY A 35 -10.96 9.43 0.40
N ALA A 36 -12.27 9.58 0.28
CA ALA A 36 -13.02 9.11 -0.89
C ALA A 36 -12.62 9.83 -2.18
N GLU A 37 -12.51 11.16 -2.16
CA GLU A 37 -12.16 11.95 -3.34
C GLU A 37 -10.72 11.69 -3.78
N ARG A 38 -9.78 11.68 -2.83
CA ARG A 38 -8.37 11.38 -3.14
C ARG A 38 -8.18 9.95 -3.64
N ALA A 39 -8.85 8.97 -3.04
CA ALA A 39 -8.75 7.57 -3.47
C ALA A 39 -9.31 7.33 -4.87
N LYS A 40 -10.27 8.14 -5.34
CA LYS A 40 -10.82 8.05 -6.71
C LYS A 40 -9.80 8.46 -7.78
N PHE A 41 -9.02 9.52 -7.54
CA PHE A 41 -8.24 10.16 -8.61
C PHE A 41 -6.74 10.23 -8.33
N ARG A 42 -6.32 10.78 -7.19
CA ARG A 42 -4.91 11.14 -6.93
C ARG A 42 -4.13 10.04 -6.21
N GLY A 43 -4.78 9.35 -5.27
CA GLY A 43 -4.12 8.50 -4.28
C GLY A 43 -3.51 9.31 -3.13
N PHE A 44 -2.54 8.73 -2.44
CA PHE A 44 -1.95 9.28 -1.21
C PHE A 44 -0.43 9.17 -1.22
N TYR A 45 0.23 10.19 -0.70
CA TYR A 45 1.67 10.22 -0.46
C TYR A 45 2.03 9.48 0.84
N CYS A 46 3.31 9.13 0.99
CA CYS A 46 3.80 8.42 2.17
C CYS A 46 3.48 9.13 3.50
N ARG A 47 3.54 10.47 3.52
CA ARG A 47 3.18 11.28 4.70
C ARG A 47 1.71 11.11 5.09
N GLU A 48 0.81 11.11 4.12
CA GLU A 48 -0.63 10.94 4.35
C GLU A 48 -0.94 9.52 4.85
N ILE A 49 -0.21 8.51 4.37
CA ILE A 49 -0.31 7.13 4.87
C ILE A 49 0.14 7.04 6.34
N ILE A 50 1.25 7.69 6.70
CA ILE A 50 1.73 7.72 8.08
C ILE A 50 0.72 8.41 8.99
N GLN A 51 0.18 9.56 8.58
CA GLN A 51 -0.87 10.26 9.35
C GLN A 51 -2.11 9.37 9.57
N ALA A 52 -2.53 8.63 8.53
CA ALA A 52 -3.64 7.68 8.66
C ALA A 52 -3.33 6.55 9.66
N LEU A 53 -2.10 6.01 9.67
CA LEU A 53 -1.66 5.00 10.63
C LEU A 53 -1.57 5.58 12.05
N GLU A 54 -1.05 6.81 12.21
CA GLU A 54 -0.90 7.51 13.48
C GLU A 54 -2.24 7.80 14.15
N ARG A 55 -3.26 8.19 13.37
CA ARG A 55 -4.65 8.35 13.86
C ARG A 55 -5.24 7.06 14.43
N ASN A 56 -4.65 5.90 14.11
CA ASN A 56 -5.02 4.60 14.65
C ASN A 56 -4.00 4.09 15.69
N GLY A 57 -3.20 4.99 16.27
CA GLY A 57 -2.24 4.67 17.33
C GLY A 57 -0.97 3.96 16.86
N LEU A 58 -0.71 3.90 15.55
CA LEU A 58 0.45 3.22 14.98
C LEU A 58 1.52 4.23 14.53
N LYS A 59 2.75 4.06 15.02
CA LYS A 59 3.88 4.92 14.66
C LYS A 59 4.69 4.32 13.53
N TYR A 60 4.82 5.08 12.44
CA TYR A 60 5.55 4.69 11.25
C TYR A 60 6.42 5.86 10.77
N PHE A 61 7.47 5.54 10.02
CA PHE A 61 8.28 6.51 9.27
C PHE A 61 8.45 6.02 7.84
N PHE A 62 8.84 6.92 6.92
CA PHE A 62 9.17 6.52 5.55
C PHE A 62 10.60 6.91 5.19
N LYS A 63 11.22 6.11 4.32
CA LYS A 63 12.54 6.39 3.77
C LYS A 63 12.62 6.05 2.29
N TYR A 64 13.52 6.72 1.59
CA TYR A 64 13.89 6.36 0.23
C TYR A 64 14.69 5.04 0.23
N VAL A 65 14.33 4.14 -0.66
CA VAL A 65 14.99 2.84 -0.84
C VAL A 65 16.08 2.99 -1.91
N LYS A 66 17.34 2.95 -1.49
CA LYS A 66 18.48 2.88 -2.43
C LYS A 66 18.58 1.48 -3.04
N ARG A 67 18.98 1.41 -4.31
CA ARG A 67 19.03 0.22 -5.20
C ARG A 67 19.95 -0.93 -4.75
N ARG A 68 20.51 -0.92 -3.53
CA ARG A 68 21.47 -1.95 -3.10
C ARG A 68 20.75 -3.24 -2.64
N LYS A 69 21.34 -4.37 -3.07
CA LYS A 69 20.81 -5.74 -3.05
C LYS A 69 20.35 -6.17 -1.65
N ASN A 70 19.24 -6.90 -1.62
CA ASN A 70 18.70 -7.65 -0.47
C ASN A 70 18.24 -6.81 0.73
N HIS A 71 17.29 -5.90 0.53
CA HIS A 71 16.52 -5.40 1.65
C HIS A 71 15.45 -6.43 2.02
N GLU A 72 15.66 -7.13 3.13
CA GLU A 72 14.57 -7.78 3.84
C GLU A 72 13.75 -6.70 4.52
N TYR A 73 12.46 -6.66 4.21
CA TYR A 73 11.52 -5.76 4.85
C TYR A 73 10.80 -6.51 5.96
N PRO A 74 10.60 -5.93 7.16
CA PRO A 74 9.79 -6.55 8.19
C PRO A 74 8.33 -6.68 7.71
N THR A 75 7.59 -7.62 8.30
CA THR A 75 6.14 -7.71 8.09
C THR A 75 5.46 -6.41 8.55
N GLY A 76 4.48 -5.93 7.79
CA GLY A 76 3.82 -4.64 8.03
C GLY A 76 4.46 -3.47 7.26
N THR A 77 5.59 -3.67 6.59
CA THR A 77 6.18 -2.64 5.72
C THR A 77 5.25 -2.34 4.55
N ILE A 78 4.96 -1.06 4.27
CA ILE A 78 4.34 -0.65 3.00
C ILE A 78 5.43 -0.19 2.05
N ILE A 79 5.46 -0.73 0.83
CA ILE A 79 6.38 -0.33 -0.23
C ILE A 79 5.62 0.40 -1.33
N PHE A 80 6.17 1.53 -1.75
CA PHE A 80 5.83 2.16 -3.02
C PHE A 80 6.78 1.65 -4.11
N ILE A 81 6.22 1.03 -5.16
CA ILE A 81 6.96 0.74 -6.37
C ILE A 81 6.83 1.88 -7.38
N GLN A 82 7.92 2.12 -8.11
CA GLN A 82 7.98 3.16 -9.13
C GLN A 82 6.97 2.94 -10.25
N LYS A 83 6.59 4.02 -10.93
CA LYS A 83 5.84 3.93 -12.17
C LYS A 83 6.60 3.14 -13.24
N ASP A 84 5.88 2.28 -13.94
CA ASP A 84 6.37 1.52 -15.09
C ASP A 84 5.23 1.29 -16.09
N SER A 85 5.50 0.54 -17.17
CA SER A 85 4.48 0.25 -18.20
C SER A 85 3.29 -0.55 -17.66
N LYS A 86 3.47 -1.29 -16.55
CA LYS A 86 2.43 -2.08 -15.91
C LYS A 86 1.66 -1.27 -14.85
N HIS A 87 2.33 -0.37 -14.14
CA HIS A 87 1.76 0.48 -13.10
C HIS A 87 2.08 1.95 -13.43
N PRO A 88 1.30 2.60 -14.30
CA PRO A 88 1.65 3.94 -14.80
C PRO A 88 1.68 5.02 -13.71
N ALA A 89 0.95 4.81 -12.60
CA ALA A 89 0.93 5.71 -11.44
C ALA A 89 1.88 5.26 -10.30
N GLY A 90 2.63 4.17 -10.48
CA GLY A 90 3.23 3.43 -9.38
C GLY A 90 2.18 2.64 -8.58
N HIS A 91 2.59 1.98 -7.51
CA HIS A 91 1.68 1.14 -6.73
C HIS A 91 2.16 0.92 -5.29
N PHE A 92 1.24 0.81 -4.34
CA PHE A 92 1.56 0.44 -2.97
C PHE A 92 1.26 -1.03 -2.71
N LEU A 93 2.18 -1.71 -2.06
CA LEU A 93 2.04 -3.10 -1.58
C LEU A 93 2.41 -3.17 -0.10
N CYS A 94 1.83 -4.13 0.63
CA CYS A 94 2.18 -4.35 2.03
C CYS A 94 2.88 -5.70 2.21
N ASN A 95 4.00 -5.73 2.91
CA ASN A 95 4.73 -6.95 3.21
C ASN A 95 4.02 -7.75 4.30
N ALA A 96 3.83 -9.04 4.06
CA ALA A 96 3.22 -9.99 4.98
C ALA A 96 4.05 -11.28 5.03
N ARG A 97 3.79 -12.12 6.02
CA ARG A 97 4.43 -13.45 6.14
C ARG A 97 4.22 -14.32 4.88
N SER A 98 3.10 -14.15 4.18
CA SER A 98 2.76 -14.85 2.94
C SER A 98 3.30 -14.18 1.66
N GLY A 99 4.10 -13.12 1.80
CA GLY A 99 4.62 -12.32 0.70
C GLY A 99 3.97 -10.93 0.65
N TRP A 100 3.96 -10.32 -0.53
CA TRP A 100 3.48 -8.96 -0.74
C TRP A 100 1.98 -8.95 -1.00
N MET A 101 1.20 -8.44 -0.06
CA MET A 101 -0.21 -8.13 -0.27
C MET A 101 -0.32 -7.06 -1.36
N ASP A 102 -0.89 -7.44 -2.50
CA ASP A 102 -1.18 -6.56 -3.62
C ASP A 102 -2.69 -6.24 -3.63
N PRO A 103 -3.08 -4.97 -3.44
CA PRO A 103 -4.48 -4.54 -3.48
C PRO A 103 -5.20 -4.75 -4.81
N TRP A 104 -4.45 -4.93 -5.90
CA TRP A 104 -4.94 -5.07 -7.28
C TRP A 104 -4.04 -6.00 -8.10
N ILE A 105 -3.92 -7.26 -7.67
CA ILE A 105 -3.00 -8.24 -8.28
C ILE A 105 -3.23 -8.48 -9.77
N ASN A 106 -4.48 -8.32 -10.22
CA ASN A 106 -4.95 -8.54 -11.59
C ASN A 106 -5.08 -7.25 -12.43
N PHE A 107 -4.42 -6.15 -12.03
CA PHE A 107 -4.33 -4.95 -12.86
C PHE A 107 -3.82 -5.29 -14.28
N PRO A 108 -4.41 -4.74 -15.37
CA PRO A 108 -5.35 -3.61 -15.43
C PRO A 108 -6.86 -3.97 -15.44
N LYS A 109 -7.26 -5.18 -15.04
CA LYS A 109 -8.69 -5.55 -15.03
C LYS A 109 -9.48 -4.66 -14.07
N LEU A 110 -10.54 -3.99 -14.56
CA LEU A 110 -11.38 -3.06 -13.79
C LEU A 110 -11.97 -3.68 -12.51
N SER A 111 -12.35 -4.97 -12.58
CA SER A 111 -12.74 -5.74 -11.39
C SER A 111 -11.49 -6.10 -10.58
N ALA A 112 -11.07 -5.19 -9.69
CA ALA A 112 -9.88 -5.41 -8.86
C ALA A 112 -10.00 -6.70 -8.04
N LYS A 113 -8.88 -7.38 -7.83
CA LYS A 113 -8.73 -8.52 -6.91
C LYS A 113 -7.47 -8.28 -6.08
N ALA A 114 -7.53 -8.57 -4.79
CA ALA A 114 -6.34 -8.58 -3.96
C ALA A 114 -5.89 -9.99 -3.67
N ASP A 115 -4.58 -10.19 -3.64
CA ASP A 115 -3.95 -11.45 -3.28
C ASP A 115 -2.47 -11.19 -2.94
N PHE A 116 -1.72 -12.24 -2.62
CA PHE A 116 -0.33 -12.17 -2.23
C PHE A 116 0.59 -12.52 -3.40
N ARG A 117 1.62 -11.69 -3.62
CA ARG A 117 2.73 -11.99 -4.51
C ARG A 117 3.91 -12.53 -3.73
N LYS A 118 4.53 -13.61 -4.23
CA LYS A 118 5.79 -14.14 -3.66
C LYS A 118 6.96 -13.15 -3.78
N ARG A 119 6.93 -12.25 -4.77
CA ARG A 119 7.97 -11.26 -5.05
C ARG A 119 7.34 -9.90 -5.36
N LEU A 120 8.07 -8.83 -5.06
CA LEU A 120 7.66 -7.48 -5.37
C LEU A 120 7.59 -7.29 -6.90
N PRO A 121 6.49 -6.79 -7.48
CA PRO A 121 6.27 -6.78 -8.93
C PRO A 121 6.90 -5.59 -9.65
N GLY A 122 7.74 -4.81 -8.97
CA GLY A 122 8.35 -3.60 -9.52
C GLY A 122 9.48 -3.10 -8.64
N LYS A 123 10.13 -2.02 -9.06
CA LYS A 123 11.27 -1.44 -8.35
C LYS A 123 10.80 -0.57 -7.17
N PRO A 124 11.19 -0.87 -5.92
CA PRO A 124 10.81 -0.06 -4.77
C PRO A 124 11.50 1.30 -4.80
N ILE A 125 10.79 2.35 -4.39
CA ILE A 125 11.33 3.71 -4.21
C ILE A 125 11.18 4.18 -2.77
N TYR A 126 10.04 3.92 -2.14
CA TYR A 126 9.81 4.30 -0.75
C TYR A 126 9.39 3.09 0.08
N ALA A 127 9.86 3.05 1.32
CA ALA A 127 9.42 2.11 2.33
C ALA A 127 8.86 2.86 3.52
N ILE A 128 7.66 2.48 3.95
CA ILE A 128 6.98 2.94 5.16
C ILE A 128 7.09 1.81 6.18
N LEU A 129 7.77 2.08 7.29
CA LEU A 129 8.24 1.11 8.27
C LEU A 129 7.70 1.48 9.64
N SER A 130 7.31 0.49 10.43
CA SER A 130 6.95 0.70 11.84
C SER A 130 8.19 1.18 12.61
N ILE A 131 7.95 2.04 13.60
CA ILE A 131 8.97 2.44 14.60
C ILE A 131 9.06 1.34 15.67
#